data_AF-A0A973CT78-F1
#
_entry.id   AF-A0A973CT78-F1
#
_cell.length_a   1.000
_cell.length_b   1.000
_cell.length_c   1.000
_cell.angle_alpha   90.00
_cell.angle_beta   90.00
_cell.angle_gamma   90.00
#
_symmetry.space_group_name_H-M   'P 1'
#
loop_
_entity.id
_entity.type
_entity.pdbx_description
1 polymer ?
#
loop_
_entity_poly.entity_id
_entity_poly.type
_entity_poly.pdbx_seq_one_letter_code
_entity_poly.pdbx_strand_id
1 'polypeptide(L)'
;VILVEVGCMLAYRSRPNGEDPDSCVFDVYSLELFPPGGEPVVQTTVIPDWKEHDAWGQVLGQDFRNMSEVTSGLHSVSFDGHWLNTRQEMAVHNAHYIADRYLFE
;
A
#
# COMPACT_ATOMS: atom_id res chain seq x y z
N VAL A 1 -4.93 -1.84 -4.23
CA VAL A 1 -5.57 -0.61 -4.77
C VAL A 1 -5.31 -0.55 -6.26
N ILE A 2 -6.30 -0.18 -7.07
CA ILE A 2 -6.12 0.03 -8.51
C ILE A 2 -6.62 1.44 -8.84
N LEU A 3 -5.74 2.24 -9.43
CA LEU A 3 -6.00 3.59 -9.92
C LEU A 3 -6.00 3.51 -11.44
N VAL A 4 -7.10 3.89 -12.07
CA VAL A 4 -7.28 3.78 -13.51
C VAL A 4 -7.43 5.18 -14.08
N GLU A 5 -6.73 5.45 -15.16
CA GLU A 5 -6.87 6.66 -15.95
C GLU A 5 -6.95 6.28 -17.44
N VAL A 6 -7.31 7.24 -18.31
CA VAL A 6 -7.41 6.97 -19.74
C VAL A 6 -6.02 6.68 -20.29
N GLY A 7 -5.78 5.42 -20.68
CA GLY A 7 -4.52 4.98 -21.27
C GLY A 7 -3.46 4.53 -20.27
N CYS A 8 -3.73 4.55 -18.96
CA CYS A 8 -2.81 3.96 -17.99
C CYS A 8 -3.50 3.47 -16.71
N MET A 9 -2.78 2.68 -15.92
CA MET A 9 -3.22 2.17 -14.63
C MET A 9 -2.01 2.07 -13.69
N LEU A 10 -2.22 2.50 -12.46
CA LEU A 10 -1.33 2.20 -11.34
C LEU A 10 -2.02 1.21 -10.41
N ALA A 11 -1.34 0.16 -10.00
CA ALA A 11 -1.84 -0.76 -9.00
C ALA A 11 -0.83 -0.98 -7.88
N TYR A 12 -1.35 -1.08 -6.67
CA TYR A 12 -0.60 -1.33 -5.45
C TYR A 12 -1.11 -2.58 -4.75
N ARG A 13 -0.19 -3.40 -4.25
CA ARG A 13 -0.51 -4.60 -3.50
C ARG A 13 0.43 -4.74 -2.32
N SER A 14 -0.15 -4.72 -1.11
CA SER A 14 0.54 -5.12 0.12
C SER A 14 0.43 -6.63 0.29
N ARG A 15 1.55 -7.30 0.59
CA ARG A 15 1.62 -8.75 0.84
C ARG A 15 2.25 -9.02 2.19
N PRO A 16 1.81 -10.05 2.94
CA PRO A 16 2.51 -10.46 4.15
C PRO A 16 4.00 -10.74 3.88
N ASN A 17 4.86 -10.33 4.81
CA ASN A 17 6.28 -10.69 4.79
C ASN A 17 6.54 -11.88 5.72
N GLY A 18 6.14 -13.07 5.27
CA GLY A 18 6.16 -14.26 6.12
C GLY A 18 5.16 -14.14 7.27
N GLU A 19 5.65 -14.33 8.50
CA GLU A 19 4.85 -14.22 9.74
C GLU A 19 5.09 -12.91 10.49
N ASP A 20 5.87 -11.98 9.94
CA ASP A 20 6.14 -10.68 10.56
C ASP A 20 4.92 -9.76 10.39
N PRO A 21 4.22 -9.37 11.48
CA PRO A 21 3.07 -8.47 11.40
C PRO A 21 3.49 -7.01 11.15
N ASP A 22 4.76 -6.65 11.36
CA ASP A 22 5.26 -5.28 11.34
C ASP A 22 5.84 -4.89 9.97
N SER A 23 5.88 -5.81 9.02
CA SER A 23 6.36 -5.55 7.67
C SER A 23 5.52 -6.21 6.58
N CYS A 24 5.64 -5.66 5.38
CA CYS A 24 4.96 -6.18 4.20
C CYS A 24 5.87 -6.05 2.97
N VAL A 25 5.63 -6.89 1.97
CA VAL A 25 6.18 -6.65 0.63
C VAL A 25 5.17 -5.81 -0.14
N PHE A 26 5.59 -4.63 -0.58
CA PHE A 26 4.74 -3.68 -1.28
C PHE A 26 5.06 -3.68 -2.78
N ASP A 27 4.15 -4.22 -3.58
CA ASP A 27 4.29 -4.24 -5.03
C ASP A 27 3.66 -2.97 -5.65
N VAL A 28 4.38 -2.37 -6.59
CA VAL A 28 3.90 -1.26 -7.43
C VAL A 28 3.91 -1.71 -8.89
N TYR A 29 2.76 -1.64 -9.54
CA TYR A 29 2.59 -1.97 -10.94
C TYR A 29 2.14 -0.73 -11.71
N SER A 30 2.75 -0.50 -12.87
CA SER A 30 2.29 0.49 -13.85
C SER A 30 1.99 -0.21 -15.15
N LEU A 31 0.81 0.04 -15.71
CA LEU A 31 0.44 -0.34 -17.06
C LEU A 31 0.15 0.94 -17.84
N GLU A 32 0.65 1.01 -19.06
CA GLU A 32 0.41 2.13 -19.97
C GLU A 32 0.07 1.56 -21.35
N LEU A 33 -0.87 2.23 -22.03
CA LEU A 33 -1.29 1.89 -23.37
C LEU A 33 -0.33 2.55 -24.36
N PHE A 34 0.51 1.72 -24.98
CA PHE A 34 1.41 2.15 -26.03
C PHE A 34 0.81 1.90 -27.41
N PRO A 35 1.17 2.70 -28.42
CA PRO A 35 0.89 2.35 -29.82
C PRO A 35 1.67 1.10 -30.21
N PRO A 36 1.21 0.32 -31.23
CA PRO A 36 1.92 -0.86 -31.68
C PRO A 36 3.39 -0.57 -32.04
N GLY A 37 4.31 -1.30 -31.42
CA GLY A 37 5.76 -1.14 -31.61
C GLY A 37 6.39 -0.02 -30.77
N GLY A 38 5.60 0.68 -29.95
CA GLY A 38 6.05 1.70 -28.99
C GLY A 38 6.21 1.18 -27.57
N GLU A 39 5.96 -0.11 -27.33
CA GLU A 39 6.05 -0.73 -26.01
C GLU A 39 7.51 -0.74 -25.50
N PRO A 40 7.78 -0.31 -24.26
CA PRO A 40 9.11 -0.41 -23.68
C PRO A 40 9.43 -1.86 -23.28
N VAL A 41 10.72 -2.16 -23.11
CA VAL A 41 11.13 -3.40 -22.42
C VAL A 41 10.75 -3.27 -20.95
N VAL A 42 9.93 -4.20 -20.46
CA VAL A 42 9.50 -4.22 -19.07
C VAL A 42 10.71 -4.40 -18.15
N GLN A 43 10.86 -3.49 -17.20
CA GLN A 43 11.85 -3.58 -16.14
C GLN A 43 11.15 -3.86 -14.82
N THR A 44 11.70 -4.80 -14.05
CA THR A 44 11.23 -5.11 -12.70
C THR A 44 12.37 -4.88 -11.74
N THR A 45 12.15 -4.03 -10.75
CA THR A 45 13.14 -3.71 -9.72
C THR A 45 12.64 -4.23 -8.39
N VAL A 46 13.50 -4.93 -7.65
CA VAL A 46 13.26 -5.34 -6.28
C VAL A 46 14.17 -4.53 -5.39
N ILE A 47 13.58 -3.81 -4.44
CA ILE A 47 14.28 -2.96 -3.50
C ILE A 47 14.03 -3.54 -2.11
N PRO A 48 15.05 -4.05 -1.39
CA PRO A 48 14.87 -4.69 -0.09
C PRO A 48 14.34 -3.74 0.99
N ASP A 49 14.88 -2.52 1.05
CA ASP A 49 14.39 -1.45 1.91
C ASP A 49 14.05 -0.24 1.04
N TRP A 50 12.80 0.22 1.11
CA TRP A 50 12.31 1.35 0.32
C TRP A 50 13.14 2.63 0.55
N LYS A 51 13.83 2.76 1.69
CA LYS A 51 14.70 3.91 2.02
C LYS A 51 15.99 3.94 1.19
N GLU A 52 16.41 2.82 0.63
CA GLU A 52 17.66 2.69 -0.12
C GLU A 52 17.57 3.25 -1.56
N HIS A 53 16.37 3.62 -2.01
CA HIS A 53 16.15 4.09 -3.38
C HIS A 53 15.08 5.18 -3.45
N ASP A 54 15.28 6.18 -4.31
CA ASP A 54 14.32 7.28 -4.53
C ASP A 54 13.38 7.04 -5.74
N ALA A 55 13.11 5.77 -6.07
CA ALA A 55 12.32 5.41 -7.27
C ALA A 55 10.83 5.64 -7.07
N TRP A 56 10.41 5.79 -5.81
CA TRP A 56 9.01 5.78 -5.41
C TRP A 56 8.30 7.10 -5.74
N GLY A 57 9.06 8.15 -6.07
CA GLY A 57 8.53 9.50 -6.22
C GLY A 57 8.05 10.09 -4.90
N GLN A 58 7.48 11.30 -4.97
CA GLN A 58 7.13 12.07 -3.78
C GLN A 58 5.97 11.44 -3.00
N VAL A 59 4.95 10.93 -3.68
CA VAL A 59 3.71 10.47 -3.04
C VAL A 59 3.94 9.18 -2.25
N LEU A 60 4.42 8.12 -2.90
CA LEU A 60 4.68 6.85 -2.20
C LEU A 60 5.77 7.00 -1.13
N GLY A 61 6.80 7.81 -1.40
CA GLY A 61 7.81 8.12 -0.40
C GLY A 61 7.25 8.81 0.85
N GLN A 62 6.23 9.68 0.71
CA GLN A 62 5.53 10.30 1.84
C GLN A 62 4.72 9.26 2.62
N ASP A 63 3.96 8.42 1.93
CA ASP A 63 3.16 7.37 2.56
C ASP A 63 4.04 6.38 3.33
N PHE A 64 5.13 5.90 2.72
CA PHE A 64 6.04 4.94 3.35
C PHE A 64 6.71 5.49 4.61
N ARG A 65 7.10 6.78 4.60
CA ARG A 65 7.61 7.46 5.81
C ARG A 65 6.58 7.47 6.93
N ASN A 66 5.31 7.67 6.60
CA ASN A 66 4.25 7.73 7.60
C ASN A 66 3.89 6.33 8.14
N MET A 67 3.91 5.29 7.30
CA MET A 67 3.50 3.94 7.69
C MET A 67 4.30 3.37 8.87
N SER A 68 5.62 3.58 8.92
CA SER A 68 6.42 3.09 10.05
C SER A 68 6.06 3.76 11.37
N GLU A 69 5.76 5.06 11.33
CA GLU A 69 5.35 5.82 12.52
C GLU A 69 3.94 5.42 12.97
N VAL A 70 3.03 5.16 12.02
CA VAL A 70 1.69 4.64 12.32
C VAL A 70 1.79 3.27 13.01
N THR A 71 2.57 2.32 12.49
CA THR A 71 2.76 1.00 13.13
C THR A 71 3.33 1.13 14.55
N SER A 72 4.33 2.00 14.73
CA SER A 72 4.90 2.30 16.06
C SER A 72 3.82 2.81 17.03
N GLY A 73 2.95 3.72 16.58
CA GLY A 73 1.82 4.22 17.36
C GLY A 73 0.78 3.13 17.72
N LEU A 74 0.51 2.20 16.79
CA LEU A 74 -0.40 1.08 17.01
C LEU A 74 0.09 0.12 18.10
N HIS A 75 1.40 0.03 18.32
CA HIS A 75 2.01 -0.80 19.36
C HIS A 75 2.07 -0.09 20.73
N SER A 76 1.64 1.16 20.83
CA SER A 76 1.62 1.88 22.10
C SER A 76 0.65 1.24 23.09
N VAL A 77 1.10 1.09 24.33
CA VAL A 77 0.26 0.57 25.44
C VAL A 77 -0.96 1.42 25.74
N SER A 78 -0.97 2.68 25.30
CA SER A 78 -2.08 3.62 25.47
C SER A 78 -2.97 3.72 24.23
N PHE A 79 -2.77 2.87 23.22
CA PHE A 79 -3.59 2.86 22.02
C PHE A 79 -4.81 1.97 22.22
N ASP A 80 -5.96 2.58 22.45
CA ASP A 80 -7.23 1.87 22.68
C ASP A 80 -7.96 1.49 21.38
N GLY A 81 -7.47 1.95 20.21
CA GLY A 81 -8.08 1.71 18.91
C GLY A 81 -8.28 2.98 18.07
N HIS A 82 -8.69 2.80 16.80
CA HIS A 82 -8.92 3.91 15.87
C HIS A 82 -10.26 4.61 16.13
N TRP A 83 -10.26 5.95 16.05
CA TRP A 83 -11.48 6.75 15.95
C TRP A 83 -11.68 7.20 14.50
N LEU A 84 -12.45 6.41 13.76
CA LEU A 84 -12.65 6.65 12.33
C LEU A 84 -13.77 7.66 12.07
N ASN A 85 -13.51 8.57 11.14
CA ASN A 85 -14.47 9.54 10.65
C ASN A 85 -15.56 8.84 9.80
N THR A 86 -16.80 8.99 10.22
CA THR A 86 -17.97 8.34 9.58
C THR A 86 -18.33 8.87 8.19
N ARG A 87 -17.66 9.92 7.70
CA ARG A 87 -17.86 10.47 6.36
C ARG A 87 -16.69 10.18 5.42
N GLN A 88 -15.46 10.22 5.91
CA GLN A 88 -14.27 10.11 5.07
C GLN A 88 -13.62 8.73 5.12
N GLU A 89 -13.77 7.98 6.22
CA GLU A 89 -12.97 6.78 6.47
C GLU A 89 -13.82 5.50 6.47
N MET A 90 -15.02 5.54 5.89
CA MET A 90 -15.90 4.37 5.83
C MET A 90 -15.30 3.19 5.05
N ALA A 91 -14.41 3.45 4.09
CA ALA A 91 -13.67 2.40 3.40
C ALA A 91 -12.69 1.68 4.33
N VAL A 92 -11.99 2.43 5.21
CA VAL A 92 -11.09 1.87 6.22
C VAL A 92 -11.88 1.08 7.25
N HIS A 93 -12.99 1.64 7.74
CA HIS A 93 -13.91 0.94 8.64
C HIS A 93 -14.39 -0.39 8.04
N ASN A 94 -14.86 -0.39 6.79
CA ASN A 94 -15.32 -1.60 6.13
C ASN A 94 -14.20 -2.62 5.93
N ALA A 95 -12.97 -2.18 5.64
CA ALA A 95 -11.83 -3.09 5.52
C ALA A 95 -11.57 -3.83 6.84
N HIS A 96 -11.55 -3.14 7.99
CA HIS A 96 -11.45 -3.76 9.30
C HIS A 96 -12.63 -4.70 9.59
N TYR A 97 -13.86 -4.26 9.33
CA TYR A 97 -15.06 -5.08 9.54
C TYR A 97 -15.00 -6.41 8.76
N ILE A 98 -14.60 -6.37 7.48
CA ILE A 98 -14.49 -7.60 6.68
C ILE A 98 -13.33 -8.48 7.15
N ALA A 99 -12.20 -7.90 7.57
CA ALA A 99 -11.09 -8.66 8.14
C ALA A 99 -11.49 -9.39 9.43
N ASP A 100 -12.15 -8.69 10.36
CA ASP A 100 -12.60 -9.27 11.62
C ASP A 100 -13.58 -10.41 11.39
N ARG A 101 -14.53 -10.23 10.48
CA ARG A 101 -15.47 -11.29 10.09
C ARG A 101 -14.80 -12.51 9.48
N TYR A 102 -13.70 -12.32 8.75
CA TYR A 102 -12.98 -13.45 8.15
C TYR A 102 -12.14 -14.21 9.19
N LEU A 103 -11.62 -13.50 10.19
CA LEU A 103 -10.70 -14.06 11.19
C LEU A 103 -11.41 -14.64 12.42
N PHE A 104 -12.55 -14.08 12.81
CA PHE A 104 -13.17 -14.35 14.11
C PHE A 104 -14.62 -14.86 14.04
N GLU A 105 -15.29 -14.78 12.89
CA GLU A 105 -16.63 -15.36 12.66
C GLU A 105 -16.54 -16.61 11.78
#